data_AF-A0A5J4QPC5-F1
#
_entry.id   AF-A0A5J4QPC5-F1
#
_cell.length_a   1.000
_cell.length_b   1.000
_cell.length_c   1.000
_cell.angle_alpha   90.00
_cell.angle_beta   90.00
_cell.angle_gamma   90.00
#
_symmetry.space_group_name_H-M   'P 1'
#
loop_
_entity.id
_entity.type
_entity.pdbx_description
1 polymer ?
#
loop_
_entity_poly.entity_id
_entity_poly.type
_entity_poly.pdbx_seq_one_letter_code
_entity_poly.pdbx_strand_id
1 'polypeptide(L)'
;GNGSSFPDRQWLLAFSDFYSDEHKPVDDFGCLFFNEWDFEQWNLTWNLLANCIQLYLKFGVIQAPGERLLQRKLKQEITESLINWADEYFSDADKFDVKLLRKELYDAFCNTDSTQRKIISPTGFKKRFMLYCQYKGYVFNPHKYDPVTGKPYQFDKDGKPVIDDKSGGVEYFMVSSGNTVEPEKKQETKKLRYTPPAK
;
A
#
# COMPACT_ATOMS: atom_id res chain seq x y z
N GLY A 1 -6.02 8.49 -11.70
CA GLY A 1 -7.40 8.79 -11.24
C GLY A 1 -7.68 7.95 -10.00
N ASN A 2 -8.49 8.46 -9.07
CA ASN A 2 -8.76 7.80 -7.78
C ASN A 2 -10.14 7.14 -7.72
N GLY A 3 -10.80 6.92 -8.86
CA GLY A 3 -12.09 6.24 -8.91
C GLY A 3 -11.96 4.73 -8.65
N SER A 4 -13.02 4.12 -8.13
CA SER A 4 -13.06 2.67 -7.84
C SER A 4 -12.77 1.78 -9.05
N SER A 5 -12.99 2.26 -10.27
CA SER A 5 -12.71 1.54 -11.51
C SER A 5 -11.28 1.69 -12.05
N PHE A 6 -10.42 2.45 -11.36
CA PHE A 6 -9.05 2.74 -11.80
C PHE A 6 -8.08 1.59 -11.45
N PRO A 7 -8.13 1.01 -10.24
CA PRO A 7 -7.32 -0.16 -9.89
C PRO A 7 -7.62 -1.39 -10.76
N ASP A 8 -8.89 -1.60 -11.12
CA ASP A 8 -9.35 -2.76 -11.90
C ASP A 8 -8.77 -2.83 -13.33
N ARG A 9 -8.23 -1.71 -13.82
CA ARG A 9 -7.66 -1.57 -15.18
C ARG A 9 -6.14 -1.43 -15.18
N GLN A 10 -5.50 -1.58 -14.02
CA GLN A 10 -4.07 -1.44 -13.88
C GLN A 10 -3.46 -2.76 -13.39
N TRP A 11 -2.38 -3.18 -14.05
CA TRP A 11 -1.57 -4.30 -13.59
C TRP A 11 -0.27 -3.75 -13.03
N LEU A 12 -0.11 -3.90 -11.71
CA LEU A 12 1.10 -3.46 -11.02
C LEU A 12 2.13 -4.58 -11.10
N LEU A 13 3.18 -4.34 -11.88
CA LEU A 13 4.33 -5.23 -12.02
C LEU A 13 5.56 -4.58 -11.39
N ALA A 14 6.34 -5.38 -10.66
CA ALA A 14 7.63 -4.97 -10.14
C ALA A 14 8.74 -5.53 -11.03
N PHE A 15 9.66 -4.68 -11.48
CA PHE A 15 10.88 -5.10 -12.14
C PHE A 15 12.05 -4.93 -11.17
N SER A 16 12.99 -5.87 -11.21
CA SER A 16 14.31 -5.73 -10.61
C SER A 16 15.28 -5.13 -11.61
N ASP A 17 16.33 -4.49 -11.11
CA ASP A 17 17.52 -4.01 -11.82
C ASP A 17 18.53 -5.13 -12.14
N PHE A 18 18.08 -6.39 -12.13
CA PHE A 18 18.91 -7.57 -12.38
C PHE A 18 19.68 -7.46 -13.71
N TYR A 19 19.02 -6.95 -14.76
CA TYR A 19 19.71 -6.54 -15.98
C TYR A 19 19.98 -5.04 -15.94
N SER A 20 21.26 -4.68 -16.09
CA SER A 20 21.79 -3.32 -15.96
C SER A 20 22.82 -3.03 -17.05
N ASP A 21 23.52 -1.89 -16.95
CA ASP A 21 24.65 -1.60 -17.84
C ASP A 21 25.83 -2.56 -17.61
N GLU A 22 25.93 -3.13 -16.41
CA GLU A 22 26.99 -4.04 -15.96
C GLU A 22 26.64 -5.52 -16.14
N HIS A 23 25.35 -5.88 -16.18
CA HIS A 23 24.87 -7.25 -16.41
C HIS A 23 23.78 -7.26 -17.47
N LYS A 24 24.10 -7.68 -18.70
CA LYS A 24 23.19 -7.68 -19.84
C LYS A 24 22.62 -9.08 -20.10
N PRO A 25 21.45 -9.21 -20.75
CA PRO A 25 20.90 -10.52 -21.11
C PRO A 25 21.87 -11.39 -21.93
N VAL A 26 22.72 -10.78 -22.76
CA VAL A 26 23.73 -11.53 -23.53
C VAL A 26 24.74 -12.26 -22.63
N ASP A 27 24.99 -11.76 -21.41
CA ASP A 27 25.92 -12.38 -20.46
C ASP A 27 25.38 -13.72 -19.92
N ASP A 28 24.05 -13.85 -19.82
CA ASP A 28 23.38 -15.08 -19.36
C ASP A 28 23.03 -16.03 -20.51
N PHE A 29 22.64 -15.49 -21.67
CA PHE A 29 22.08 -16.26 -22.79
C PHE A 29 23.01 -16.39 -23.99
N GLY A 30 24.17 -15.74 -23.97
CA GLY A 30 25.22 -15.82 -25.00
C GLY A 30 24.85 -15.23 -26.36
N CYS A 31 23.66 -14.66 -26.51
CA CYS A 31 23.19 -14.04 -27.75
C CYS A 31 22.25 -12.86 -27.46
N LEU A 32 22.15 -11.96 -28.44
CA LEU A 32 21.20 -10.86 -28.42
C LEU A 32 19.82 -11.36 -28.83
N PHE A 33 18.86 -11.23 -27.90
CA PHE A 33 17.47 -11.61 -28.15
C PHE A 33 16.91 -10.95 -29.41
N PHE A 34 16.08 -11.71 -30.13
CA PHE A 34 15.38 -11.34 -31.36
C PHE A 34 16.28 -11.06 -32.59
N ASN A 35 17.51 -10.60 -32.40
CA ASN A 35 18.44 -10.26 -33.48
C ASN A 35 19.26 -11.47 -33.93
N GLU A 36 19.80 -12.24 -32.97
CA GLU A 36 20.67 -13.39 -33.23
C GLU A 36 19.94 -14.72 -33.10
N TRP A 37 18.61 -14.67 -32.94
CA TRP A 37 17.77 -15.85 -32.85
C TRP A 37 17.59 -16.51 -34.21
N ASP A 38 17.83 -17.82 -34.24
CA ASP A 38 17.56 -18.66 -35.39
C ASP A 38 16.08 -19.12 -35.43
N PHE A 39 15.77 -19.92 -36.43
CA PHE A 39 14.43 -20.47 -36.63
C PHE A 39 13.92 -21.25 -35.39
N GLU A 40 14.81 -21.98 -34.72
CA GLU A 40 14.43 -22.79 -33.55
C GLU A 40 14.05 -21.91 -32.36
N GLN A 41 14.85 -20.88 -32.06
CA GLN A 41 14.56 -19.94 -30.97
C GLN A 41 13.24 -19.16 -31.19
N TRP A 42 12.99 -18.76 -32.43
CA TRP A 42 11.70 -18.15 -32.78
C TRP A 42 10.54 -19.11 -32.59
N ASN A 43 10.69 -20.37 -33.03
CA ASN A 43 9.66 -21.38 -32.83
C ASN A 43 9.38 -21.66 -31.33
N LEU A 44 10.41 -21.74 -30.50
CA LEU A 44 10.25 -21.86 -29.04
C LEU A 44 9.50 -20.67 -28.46
N THR A 45 9.81 -19.45 -28.92
CA THR A 45 9.13 -18.23 -28.46
C THR A 45 7.65 -18.21 -28.86
N TRP A 46 7.32 -18.62 -30.08
CA TRP A 46 5.92 -18.75 -30.51
C TRP A 46 5.15 -19.77 -29.70
N ASN A 47 5.77 -20.91 -29.39
CA ASN A 47 5.16 -21.92 -28.51
C ASN A 47 4.96 -21.38 -27.08
N LEU A 48 5.90 -20.60 -26.55
CA LEU A 48 5.74 -19.94 -25.26
C LEU A 48 4.55 -18.97 -25.28
N LEU A 49 4.44 -18.12 -26.31
CA LEU A 49 3.33 -17.18 -26.47
C LEU A 49 1.97 -17.91 -26.55
N ALA A 50 1.89 -18.99 -27.34
CA ALA A 50 0.69 -19.81 -27.45
C ALA A 50 0.30 -20.41 -26.09
N ASN A 51 1.26 -20.93 -25.32
CA ASN A 51 1.02 -21.44 -23.97
C ASN A 51 0.53 -20.34 -23.02
N CYS A 52 1.14 -19.14 -23.05
CA CYS A 52 0.69 -18.01 -22.24
C CYS A 52 -0.77 -17.61 -22.54
N ILE A 53 -1.17 -17.62 -23.82
CA ILE A 53 -2.56 -17.36 -24.23
C ILE A 53 -3.50 -18.44 -23.68
N GLN A 54 -3.14 -19.72 -23.82
CA GLN A 54 -3.94 -20.83 -23.29
C GLN A 54 -4.12 -20.73 -21.77
N LEU A 55 -3.04 -20.41 -21.04
CA LEU A 55 -3.08 -20.21 -19.60
C LEU A 55 -3.98 -19.03 -19.23
N TYR A 56 -3.88 -17.91 -19.94
CA TYR A 56 -4.72 -16.75 -19.71
C TYR A 56 -6.20 -17.08 -19.94
N LEU A 57 -6.55 -17.76 -21.04
CA LEU A 57 -7.93 -18.16 -21.33
C LEU A 57 -8.48 -19.16 -20.30
N LYS A 58 -7.64 -20.03 -19.75
CA LYS A 58 -8.03 -21.04 -18.76
C LYS A 58 -8.20 -20.48 -17.36
N PHE A 59 -7.30 -19.61 -16.92
CA PHE A 59 -7.21 -19.19 -15.51
C PHE A 59 -7.56 -17.72 -15.29
N GLY A 60 -7.66 -16.94 -16.36
CA GLY A 60 -7.74 -15.48 -16.31
C GLY A 60 -6.43 -14.85 -15.82
N VAL A 61 -6.53 -13.59 -15.40
CA VAL A 61 -5.40 -12.87 -14.79
C VAL A 61 -5.11 -13.46 -13.41
N ILE A 62 -3.87 -13.87 -13.20
CA ILE A 62 -3.35 -14.22 -11.87
C ILE A 62 -2.65 -13.00 -11.33
N GLN A 63 -3.19 -12.42 -10.25
CA GLN A 63 -2.59 -11.27 -9.60
C GLN A 63 -1.27 -11.69 -8.94
N ALA A 64 -0.19 -10.96 -9.26
CA ALA A 64 1.07 -11.13 -8.54
C ALA A 64 0.89 -10.76 -7.06
N PRO A 65 1.67 -11.33 -6.13
CA PRO A 65 1.64 -10.94 -4.72
C PRO A 65 1.98 -9.46 -4.58
N GLY A 66 0.93 -8.63 -4.50
CA GLY A 66 1.01 -7.18 -4.58
C GLY A 66 1.29 -6.51 -3.24
N GLU A 67 1.35 -7.25 -2.13
CA GLU A 67 1.54 -6.68 -0.79
C GLU A 67 2.76 -5.77 -0.72
N ARG A 68 3.90 -6.20 -1.27
CA ARG A 68 5.13 -5.39 -1.28
C ARG A 68 4.99 -4.11 -2.12
N LEU A 69 4.24 -4.17 -3.22
CA LEU A 69 3.97 -3.00 -4.08
C LEU A 69 2.99 -2.03 -3.42
N LEU A 70 1.94 -2.55 -2.78
CA LEU A 70 0.97 -1.76 -2.01
C LEU A 70 1.65 -1.09 -0.82
N GLN A 71 2.49 -1.80 -0.08
CA GLN A 71 3.31 -1.22 1.00
C GLN A 71 4.25 -0.13 0.48
N ARG A 72 4.92 -0.35 -0.66
CA ARG A 72 5.78 0.67 -1.27
C ARG A 72 4.99 1.92 -1.68
N LYS A 73 3.81 1.73 -2.28
CA LYS A 73 2.92 2.83 -2.67
C LYS A 73 2.40 3.59 -1.45
N LEU A 74 2.01 2.89 -0.39
CA LEU A 74 1.62 3.47 0.90
C LEU A 74 2.76 4.32 1.49
N LYS A 75 3.98 3.79 1.54
CA LYS A 75 5.17 4.53 2.01
C LYS A 75 5.40 5.80 1.20
N GLN A 76 5.28 5.74 -0.13
CA GLN A 76 5.39 6.91 -1.00
C GLN A 76 4.29 7.94 -0.76
N GLU A 77 3.04 7.51 -0.52
CA GLU A 77 1.93 8.43 -0.25
C GLU A 77 2.05 9.13 1.11
N ILE A 78 2.54 8.41 2.14
CA ILE A 78 2.82 8.94 3.48
C ILE A 78 4.03 9.89 3.46
N THR A 79 5.05 9.57 2.66
CA THR A 79 6.41 10.15 2.66
C THR A 79 7.31 9.57 3.76
N GLU A 80 8.54 9.23 3.40
CA GLU A 80 9.55 8.67 4.32
C GLU A 80 9.84 9.59 5.52
N SER A 81 9.88 10.91 5.30
CA SER A 81 10.07 11.90 6.36
C SER A 81 8.99 11.81 7.45
N LEU A 82 7.72 11.67 7.06
CA LEU A 82 6.60 11.56 7.99
C LEU A 82 6.64 10.24 8.76
N ILE A 83 7.04 9.14 8.11
CA ILE A 83 7.20 7.83 8.77
C ILE A 83 8.28 7.91 9.84
N ASN A 84 9.46 8.40 9.48
CA ASN A 84 10.60 8.47 10.40
C ASN A 84 10.29 9.36 11.61
N TRP A 85 9.71 10.54 11.37
CA TRP A 85 9.31 11.44 12.44
C TRP A 85 8.24 10.82 13.34
N ALA A 86 7.21 10.19 12.78
CA ALA A 86 6.14 9.60 13.57
C ALA A 86 6.63 8.39 14.38
N ASP A 87 7.55 7.60 13.83
CA ASP A 87 8.17 6.48 14.56
C ASP A 87 8.98 6.95 15.76
N GLU A 88 9.70 8.05 15.63
CA GLU A 88 10.39 8.69 16.74
C GLU A 88 9.39 9.28 17.76
N TYR A 89 8.37 10.01 17.27
CA TYR A 89 7.38 10.67 18.13
C TYR A 89 6.54 9.68 18.94
N PHE A 90 6.11 8.56 18.34
CA PHE A 90 5.33 7.50 18.99
C PHE A 90 6.21 6.35 19.51
N SER A 91 7.52 6.57 19.66
CA SER A 91 8.38 5.63 20.40
C SER A 91 8.08 5.65 21.91
N ASP A 92 7.57 6.78 22.40
CA ASP A 92 7.12 6.98 23.76
C ASP A 92 5.66 6.51 23.92
N ALA A 93 5.45 5.54 24.82
CA ALA A 93 4.14 4.96 25.09
C ALA A 93 3.13 6.00 25.61
N ASP A 94 3.61 7.07 26.26
CA ASP A 94 2.77 8.14 26.81
C ASP A 94 2.07 8.98 25.72
N LYS A 95 2.43 8.79 24.45
CA LYS A 95 1.80 9.44 23.30
C LYS A 95 0.62 8.66 22.72
N PHE A 96 0.41 7.42 23.17
CA PHE A 96 -0.77 6.63 22.79
C PHE A 96 -1.97 6.94 23.69
N ASP A 97 -3.17 6.76 23.14
CA ASP A 97 -4.45 6.90 23.83
C ASP A 97 -4.69 8.28 24.51
N VAL A 98 -3.91 9.29 24.11
CA VAL A 98 -4.05 10.69 24.53
C VAL A 98 -4.58 11.57 23.40
N LYS A 99 -5.23 12.68 23.76
CA LYS A 99 -5.68 13.70 22.80
C LYS A 99 -4.53 14.64 22.44
N LEU A 100 -4.06 14.54 21.20
CA LEU A 100 -3.00 15.37 20.65
C LEU A 100 -3.60 16.45 19.76
N LEU A 101 -3.18 17.71 19.91
CA LEU A 101 -3.64 18.77 19.01
C LEU A 101 -3.08 18.53 17.60
N ARG A 102 -3.95 18.49 16.59
CA ARG A 102 -3.52 18.34 15.18
C ARG A 102 -2.50 19.40 14.78
N LYS A 103 -2.69 20.64 15.24
CA LYS A 103 -1.80 21.76 14.93
C LYS A 103 -0.41 21.53 15.50
N GLU A 104 -0.32 21.12 16.77
CA GLU A 104 0.94 20.86 17.45
C GLU A 104 1.68 19.67 16.83
N LEU A 105 0.96 18.61 16.44
CA LEU A 105 1.55 17.49 15.71
C LEU A 105 2.15 17.93 14.38
N TYR A 106 1.40 18.72 13.61
CA TYR A 106 1.87 19.20 12.31
C TYR A 106 3.06 20.16 12.46
N ASP A 107 3.03 21.05 13.45
CA ASP A 107 4.14 21.96 13.72
C ASP A 107 5.37 21.19 14.23
N ALA A 108 5.22 20.20 15.11
CA ALA A 108 6.30 19.34 15.57
C ALA A 108 6.97 18.59 14.40
N PHE A 109 6.18 18.03 13.48
CA PHE A 109 6.67 17.42 12.24
C PHE A 109 7.43 18.42 11.35
N CYS A 110 6.91 19.65 11.21
CA CYS A 110 7.56 20.66 10.38
C CYS A 110 8.78 21.31 11.06
N ASN A 111 8.94 21.17 12.37
CA ASN A 111 10.07 21.71 13.11
C ASN A 111 11.30 20.80 13.02
N THR A 112 11.13 19.49 12.85
CA THR A 112 12.26 18.57 12.59
C THR A 112 12.87 18.80 11.22
N ASP A 113 12.05 19.16 10.23
CA ASP A 113 12.52 19.58 8.91
C ASP A 113 11.57 20.63 8.30
N SER A 114 12.04 21.88 8.27
CA SER A 114 11.28 23.02 7.75
C SER A 114 10.91 22.89 6.27
N THR A 115 11.62 22.06 5.49
CA THR A 115 11.29 21.83 4.07
C THR A 115 9.97 21.08 3.90
N GLN A 116 9.55 20.32 4.92
CA GLN A 116 8.31 19.55 4.88
C GLN A 116 7.05 20.43 4.74
N ARG A 117 7.10 21.70 5.18
CA ARG A 117 6.00 22.67 4.97
C ARG A 117 5.67 22.89 3.49
N LYS A 118 6.64 22.66 2.59
CA LYS A 118 6.45 22.76 1.13
C LYS A 118 5.93 21.45 0.52
N ILE A 119 6.17 20.32 1.17
CA ILE A 119 5.84 18.98 0.66
C ILE A 119 4.44 18.55 1.12
N ILE A 120 4.14 18.73 2.41
CA ILE A 120 2.91 18.30 3.04
C ILE A 120 2.18 19.54 3.54
N SER A 121 1.04 19.87 2.92
CA SER A 121 0.18 20.94 3.41
C SER A 121 -0.49 20.56 4.74
N PRO A 122 -0.90 21.54 5.58
CA PRO A 122 -1.66 21.27 6.79
C PRO A 122 -2.92 20.45 6.51
N THR A 123 -3.61 20.71 5.39
CA THR A 123 -4.82 19.99 4.97
C THR A 123 -4.51 18.53 4.59
N GLY A 124 -3.41 18.29 3.88
CA GLY A 124 -2.97 16.96 3.45
C GLY A 124 -2.33 16.12 4.57
N PHE A 125 -1.87 16.75 5.66
CA PHE A 125 -1.23 16.06 6.78
C PHE A 125 -2.12 14.97 7.39
N LYS A 126 -3.39 15.28 7.70
CA LYS A 126 -4.32 14.30 8.27
C LYS A 126 -4.45 13.04 7.41
N LYS A 127 -4.60 13.22 6.11
CA LYS A 127 -4.76 12.09 5.18
C LYS A 127 -3.54 11.17 5.26
N ARG A 128 -2.34 11.73 5.23
CA ARG A 128 -1.08 10.97 5.34
C ARG A 128 -0.88 10.37 6.72
N PHE A 129 -1.29 11.06 7.77
CA PHE A 129 -1.22 10.58 9.14
C PHE A 129 -2.14 9.37 9.38
N MET A 130 -3.36 9.38 8.83
CA MET A 130 -4.24 8.22 8.86
C MET A 130 -3.64 7.03 8.09
N LEU A 131 -3.01 7.28 6.94
CA LEU A 131 -2.28 6.24 6.20
C LEU A 131 -1.10 5.69 7.00
N TYR A 132 -0.40 6.53 7.77
CA TYR A 132 0.64 6.09 8.70
C TYR A 132 0.09 5.17 9.79
N CYS A 133 -1.02 5.54 10.44
CA CYS A 133 -1.69 4.67 11.42
C CYS A 133 -2.05 3.31 10.79
N GLN A 134 -2.63 3.32 9.59
CA GLN A 134 -2.94 2.10 8.84
C GLN A 134 -1.68 1.28 8.53
N TYR A 135 -0.59 1.92 8.11
CA TYR A 135 0.69 1.27 7.80
C TYR A 135 1.32 0.60 9.04
N LYS A 136 1.13 1.18 10.23
CA LYS A 136 1.62 0.62 11.51
C LYS A 136 0.67 -0.35 12.20
N GLY A 137 -0.57 -0.44 11.73
CA GLY A 137 -1.62 -1.20 12.42
C GLY A 137 -2.22 -0.48 13.62
N TYR A 138 -2.02 0.84 13.74
CA TYR A 138 -2.62 1.66 14.78
C TYR A 138 -4.04 2.09 14.41
N VAL A 139 -4.86 2.35 15.43
CA VAL A 139 -6.21 2.89 15.26
C VAL A 139 -6.19 4.41 15.42
N PHE A 140 -6.59 5.12 14.36
CA PHE A 140 -6.77 6.57 14.39
C PHE A 140 -8.13 6.94 14.98
N ASN A 141 -8.15 7.79 16.00
CA ASN A 141 -9.34 8.21 16.77
C ASN A 141 -10.20 7.01 17.24
N PRO A 142 -9.65 6.10 18.08
CA PRO A 142 -10.30 4.86 18.50
C PRO A 142 -11.69 5.09 19.12
N HIS A 143 -11.88 6.18 19.86
CA HIS A 143 -13.15 6.55 20.48
C HIS A 143 -14.29 6.86 19.49
N LYS A 144 -14.00 6.94 18.18
CA LYS A 144 -15.00 7.11 17.11
C LYS A 144 -15.54 5.77 16.58
N TYR A 145 -14.99 4.66 17.05
CA TYR A 145 -15.35 3.31 16.62
C TYR A 145 -15.87 2.49 17.79
N ASP A 146 -16.74 1.54 17.48
CA ASP A 146 -17.16 0.48 18.38
C ASP A 146 -15.98 -0.49 18.62
N PRO A 147 -15.53 -0.69 19.88
CA PRO A 147 -14.43 -1.60 20.21
C PRO A 147 -14.67 -3.05 19.82
N VAL A 148 -15.94 -3.47 19.71
CA VAL A 148 -16.31 -4.87 19.41
C VAL A 148 -16.45 -5.08 17.92
N THR A 149 -17.15 -4.18 17.22
CA THR A 149 -17.44 -4.36 15.79
C THR A 149 -16.44 -3.65 14.87
N GLY A 150 -15.61 -2.76 15.40
CA GLY A 150 -14.70 -1.90 14.63
C GLY A 150 -15.44 -0.87 13.76
N LYS A 151 -16.77 -0.75 13.90
CA LYS A 151 -17.58 0.14 13.07
C LYS A 151 -17.60 1.57 13.62
N PRO A 152 -17.57 2.58 12.76
CA PRO A 152 -17.75 3.98 13.16
C PRO A 152 -19.12 4.20 13.82
N TYR A 153 -19.16 5.01 14.89
CA TYR A 153 -20.42 5.36 15.57
C TYR A 153 -21.33 6.28 14.76
N GLN A 154 -20.75 7.09 13.87
CA GLN A 154 -21.46 8.14 13.15
C GLN A 154 -21.12 8.09 11.67
N PHE A 155 -22.14 8.36 10.86
CA PHE A 155 -22.02 8.51 9.41
C PHE A 155 -22.59 9.87 9.02
N ASP A 156 -22.00 10.48 7.99
CA ASP A 156 -22.51 11.70 7.40
C ASP A 156 -23.73 11.42 6.50
N LYS A 157 -24.26 12.47 5.88
CA LYS A 157 -25.42 12.40 4.97
C LYS A 157 -25.15 11.53 3.73
N ASP A 158 -23.87 11.33 3.38
CA ASP A 158 -23.43 10.52 2.24
C ASP A 158 -23.08 9.08 2.66
N GLY A 159 -23.30 8.71 3.93
CA GLY A 159 -22.97 7.39 4.47
C GLY A 159 -21.47 7.17 4.71
N LYS A 160 -20.64 8.21 4.72
CA LYS A 160 -19.22 8.11 5.07
C LYS A 160 -19.03 8.26 6.58
N PRO A 161 -18.05 7.56 7.17
CA PRO A 161 -17.86 7.60 8.60
C PRO A 161 -17.30 8.93 9.09
N VAL A 162 -17.87 9.45 10.17
CA VAL A 162 -17.42 10.68 10.84
C VAL A 162 -16.34 10.33 11.86
N ILE A 163 -15.09 10.43 11.41
CA ILE A 163 -13.90 10.04 12.18
C ILE A 163 -13.16 11.24 12.81
N ASP A 164 -13.67 12.44 12.60
CA ASP A 164 -13.08 13.70 13.08
C ASP A 164 -13.36 13.88 14.58
N ASP A 165 -12.34 14.21 15.37
CA ASP A 165 -12.49 14.73 16.73
C ASP A 165 -12.25 16.25 16.73
N LYS A 166 -13.33 17.02 16.80
CA LYS A 166 -13.30 18.48 16.77
C LYS A 166 -14.09 19.04 17.95
N SER A 167 -13.48 19.92 18.72
CA SER A 167 -14.12 20.64 19.83
C SER A 167 -13.56 22.05 19.92
N GLY A 168 -14.43 23.05 20.06
CA GLY A 168 -14.01 24.45 20.20
C GLY A 168 -13.26 25.02 18.98
N GLY A 169 -13.51 24.50 17.77
CA GLY A 169 -12.79 24.90 16.56
C GLY A 169 -11.38 24.29 16.40
N VAL A 170 -10.97 23.44 17.35
CA VAL A 170 -9.69 22.73 17.33
C VAL A 170 -9.94 21.26 16.96
N GLU A 171 -9.02 20.67 16.20
CA GLU A 171 -9.04 19.26 15.84
C GLU A 171 -7.98 18.49 16.62
N TYR A 172 -8.36 17.31 17.12
CA TYR A 172 -7.53 16.44 17.93
C TYR A 172 -7.36 15.09 17.24
N PHE A 173 -6.16 14.52 17.37
CA PHE A 173 -5.84 13.16 16.96
C PHE A 173 -5.57 12.32 18.22
N MET A 174 -6.02 11.08 18.19
CA MET A 174 -5.71 10.08 19.19
C MET A 174 -5.28 8.81 18.45
N VAL A 175 -4.21 8.19 18.87
CA VAL A 175 -3.67 6.97 18.25
C VAL A 175 -3.67 5.88 19.30
N SER A 176 -4.27 4.73 19.00
CA SER A 176 -4.18 3.55 19.86
C SER A 176 -3.33 2.48 19.20
N SER A 177 -2.53 1.79 20.03
CA SER A 177 -1.76 0.61 19.63
C SER A 177 -2.62 -0.66 19.52
N GLY A 178 -3.90 -0.59 19.92
CA GLY A 178 -4.82 -1.71 19.85
C GLY A 178 -4.99 -2.24 18.43
N ASN A 179 -4.84 -3.55 18.26
CA ASN A 179 -5.06 -4.25 17.00
C ASN A 179 -6.42 -3.83 16.41
N THR A 180 -6.41 -3.30 15.20
CA THR A 180 -7.62 -3.24 14.39
C THR A 180 -8.22 -4.64 14.31
N VAL A 181 -9.48 -4.81 14.72
CA VAL A 181 -10.26 -5.96 14.27
C VAL A 181 -10.29 -5.83 12.74
N GLU A 182 -9.54 -6.69 12.05
CA GLU A 182 -9.48 -6.68 10.59
C GLU A 182 -10.91 -6.62 10.05
N PRO A 183 -11.27 -5.67 9.16
CA PRO A 183 -12.55 -5.76 8.47
C PRO A 183 -12.58 -7.12 7.79
N GLU A 184 -13.64 -7.90 8.03
CA GLU A 184 -13.79 -9.27 7.53
C GLU A 184 -13.14 -9.41 6.15
N LYS A 185 -12.00 -10.10 6.08
CA LYS A 185 -11.41 -10.50 4.80
C LYS A 185 -12.53 -11.22 4.07
N LYS A 186 -13.05 -10.64 2.98
CA LYS A 186 -13.84 -11.39 2.01
C LYS A 186 -13.02 -12.64 1.74
N GLN A 187 -13.56 -13.80 2.10
CA GLN A 187 -12.87 -15.07 1.94
C GLN A 187 -12.43 -15.16 0.48
N GLU A 188 -11.15 -14.97 0.22
CA GLU A 188 -10.57 -15.36 -1.05
C GLU A 188 -10.74 -16.88 -1.09
N THR A 189 -11.68 -17.32 -1.92
CA THR A 189 -11.81 -18.71 -2.31
C THR A 189 -10.42 -19.22 -2.66
N LYS A 190 -9.88 -20.12 -1.82
CA LYS A 190 -8.61 -20.82 -2.06
C LYS A 190 -8.64 -21.38 -3.48
N LYS A 191 -8.00 -20.70 -4.44
CA LYS A 191 -7.69 -21.31 -5.73
C LYS A 191 -6.68 -22.41 -5.41
N LEU A 192 -7.08 -23.65 -5.69
CA LEU A 192 -6.29 -24.86 -5.45
C LEU A 192 -4.85 -24.65 -5.92
N ARG A 193 -3.88 -24.88 -5.03
CA ARG A 193 -2.49 -25.05 -5.42
C ARG A 193 -2.39 -26.36 -6.20
N TYR A 194 -1.87 -26.28 -7.43
CA TYR A 194 -1.63 -27.45 -8.27
C TYR A 194 -0.67 -28.42 -7.58
N THR A 195 -1.08 -29.68 -7.48
CA THR A 195 -0.21 -30.80 -7.13
C THR A 195 0.12 -31.53 -8.42
N PRO A 196 1.39 -31.62 -8.83
CA PRO A 196 1.75 -32.32 -10.07
C PRO A 196 1.36 -33.80 -9.98
N PRO A 197 0.91 -34.42 -11.09
CA PRO A 197 0.60 -35.85 -11.11
C PRO A 197 1.88 -36.64 -10.86
N ALA A 198 1.77 -37.68 -10.02
CA ALA A 198 2.83 -38.65 -9.84
C ALA A 198 3.06 -39.39 -11.16
N LYS A 199 4.34 -39.65 -11.44
CA LYS A 199 4.88 -40.24 -12.68
C LYS A 199 4.13 -41.48 -13.16
#